data_AF-A0A8H7CUD2-F1
#
_entry.id   AF-A0A8H7CUD2-F1
#
_cell.length_a   1.000
_cell.length_b   1.000
_cell.length_c   1.000
_cell.angle_alpha   90.00
_cell.angle_beta   90.00
_cell.angle_gamma   90.00
#
_symmetry.space_group_name_H-M   'P 1'
#
loop_
_entity.id
_entity.type
_entity.pdbx_description
1 polymer ?
#
loop_
_entity_poly.entity_id
_entity_poly.type
_entity_poly.pdbx_seq_one_letter_code
_entity_poly.pdbx_strand_id
1 'polypeptide(L)'
;MDPITPQISCRFRAADADITILSSDGVLFKVHRKNLEVHSDVFAAAEHATLPENGDEVVPLSETADVLDLLFQYMYRQPQPNLRNVDFSTVAGLAEAAEKYVVYSALEWCRMRMQDAIADHPLEVLSYAARHGHADLANQSAQQSVGYRVSKALEILPLPIFQRWILFYEQWHQEEAKFLGNTLTKYEKDIPLLGKCIVDLNPLSTYRDEIEKSGYKSIFREMTDIQFMPVIREPGL
;
A
#
# COMPACT_ATOMS: atom_id res chain seq x y z
N MET A 1 -35.11 -14.27 17.00
CA MET A 1 -34.04 -13.50 16.34
C MET A 1 -34.69 -12.22 15.88
N ASP A 2 -34.28 -11.09 16.42
CA ASP A 2 -34.76 -9.79 15.93
C ASP A 2 -34.32 -9.64 14.47
N PRO A 3 -35.16 -9.10 13.57
CA PRO A 3 -34.72 -8.81 12.22
C PRO A 3 -33.57 -7.80 12.31
N ILE A 4 -32.37 -8.23 11.89
CA ILE A 4 -31.19 -7.36 11.81
C ILE A 4 -31.58 -6.25 10.86
N THR A 5 -31.89 -5.08 11.42
CA THR A 5 -32.19 -3.91 10.60
C THR A 5 -30.87 -3.53 9.92
N PRO A 6 -30.82 -3.47 8.59
CA PRO A 6 -29.57 -3.17 7.91
C PRO A 6 -29.09 -1.77 8.32
N GLN A 7 -27.84 -1.70 8.78
CA GLN A 7 -27.25 -0.45 9.21
C GLN A 7 -27.06 0.46 8.00
N ILE A 8 -27.55 1.69 8.06
CA ILE A 8 -27.36 2.69 7.01
C ILE A 8 -26.27 3.68 7.46
N SER A 9 -25.35 4.04 6.56
CA SER A 9 -24.31 5.04 6.82
C SER A 9 -24.92 6.33 7.38
N CYS A 10 -24.29 6.89 8.42
CA CYS A 10 -24.74 8.15 9.01
C CYS A 10 -24.46 9.35 8.07
N ARG A 11 -23.44 9.23 7.22
CA ARG A 11 -23.00 10.26 6.27
C ARG A 11 -23.72 10.13 4.93
N PHE A 12 -23.90 8.91 4.43
CA PHE A 12 -24.50 8.63 3.11
C PHE A 12 -25.88 7.98 3.26
N ARG A 13 -26.88 8.83 3.53
CA ARG A 13 -28.29 8.46 3.75
C ARG A 13 -29.27 9.43 3.11
N ALA A 14 -28.90 9.98 1.96
CA ALA A 14 -29.72 10.98 1.27
C ALA A 14 -31.08 10.41 0.88
N ALA A 15 -32.14 11.20 1.00
CA ALA A 15 -33.50 10.76 0.70
C ALA A 15 -33.76 10.67 -0.81
N ASP A 16 -33.00 11.44 -1.59
CA ASP A 16 -33.00 11.53 -3.05
C ASP A 16 -31.93 10.66 -3.72
N ALA A 17 -31.28 9.77 -2.97
CA ALA A 17 -30.34 8.79 -3.51
C ALA A 17 -31.02 7.88 -4.55
N ASP A 18 -30.35 7.67 -5.67
CA ASP A 18 -30.82 6.86 -6.81
C ASP A 18 -30.11 5.49 -6.91
N ILE A 19 -29.19 5.21 -5.99
CA ILE A 19 -28.51 3.92 -5.87
C ILE A 19 -28.18 3.61 -4.41
N THR A 20 -28.29 2.34 -4.04
CA THR A 20 -27.86 1.84 -2.73
C THR A 20 -26.67 0.90 -2.91
N ILE A 21 -25.56 1.20 -2.25
CA ILE A 21 -24.37 0.35 -2.19
C ILE A 21 -24.36 -0.42 -0.86
N LEU A 22 -24.01 -1.70 -0.88
CA LEU A 22 -23.82 -2.55 0.30
C LEU A 22 -22.33 -2.85 0.47
N SER A 23 -21.76 -2.49 1.63
CA SER A 23 -20.40 -2.89 1.99
C SER A 23 -20.31 -4.37 2.33
N SER A 24 -19.09 -4.92 2.32
CA SER A 24 -18.84 -6.33 2.64
C SER A 24 -19.14 -6.70 4.09
N ASP A 25 -19.16 -5.71 4.99
CA ASP A 25 -19.52 -5.83 6.41
C ASP A 25 -20.98 -5.42 6.73
N GLY A 26 -21.82 -5.25 5.69
CA GLY A 26 -23.27 -5.20 5.86
C GLY A 26 -23.88 -3.80 6.04
N VAL A 27 -23.14 -2.73 5.73
CA VAL A 27 -23.61 -1.34 5.83
C VAL A 27 -24.11 -0.84 4.47
N LEU A 28 -25.29 -0.22 4.47
CA LEU A 28 -25.90 0.40 3.30
C LEU A 28 -25.50 1.87 3.16
N PHE A 29 -25.11 2.25 1.96
CA PHE A 29 -24.79 3.61 1.56
C PHE A 29 -25.78 4.07 0.50
N LYS A 30 -26.59 5.08 0.83
CA LYS A 30 -27.50 5.70 -0.13
C LYS A 30 -26.78 6.87 -0.80
N VAL A 31 -26.41 6.68 -2.06
CA VAL A 31 -25.57 7.61 -2.84
C VAL A 31 -26.22 7.95 -4.18
N HIS A 32 -25.59 8.84 -4.93
CA HIS A 32 -26.05 9.32 -6.23
C HIS A 32 -25.12 8.79 -7.30
N ARG A 33 -25.66 8.09 -8.30
CA ARG A 33 -24.93 7.55 -9.43
C ARG A 33 -24.15 8.63 -10.14
N LYS A 34 -24.74 9.83 -10.27
CA LYS A 34 -24.07 10.95 -10.92
C LYS A 34 -22.76 11.35 -10.26
N ASN A 35 -22.67 11.27 -8.93
CA ASN A 35 -21.43 11.55 -8.21
C ASN A 35 -20.42 10.43 -8.42
N LEU A 36 -20.85 9.18 -8.45
CA LEU A 36 -19.96 8.06 -8.76
C LEU A 36 -19.38 8.19 -10.17
N GLU A 37 -20.22 8.41 -11.19
CA GLU A 37 -19.83 8.60 -12.60
C GLU A 37 -18.81 9.73 -12.78
N VAL A 38 -19.07 10.91 -12.19
CA VAL A 38 -18.22 12.09 -12.38
C VAL A 38 -16.84 11.90 -11.76
N HIS A 39 -16.72 11.04 -10.76
CA HIS A 39 -15.49 10.87 -9.97
C HIS A 39 -14.79 9.53 -10.18
N SER A 40 -15.32 8.64 -11.02
CA SER A 40 -14.79 7.29 -11.25
C SER A 40 -15.06 6.83 -12.68
N ASP A 41 -13.99 6.48 -13.40
CA ASP A 41 -14.08 5.93 -14.76
C ASP A 41 -14.83 4.59 -14.79
N VAL A 42 -14.64 3.77 -13.76
CA VAL A 42 -15.29 2.45 -13.68
C VAL A 42 -16.79 2.59 -13.51
N PHE A 43 -17.24 3.51 -12.65
CA PHE A 43 -18.68 3.76 -12.49
C PHE A 43 -19.28 4.44 -13.71
N ALA A 44 -18.54 5.33 -14.39
CA ALA A 44 -18.97 5.91 -15.67
C ALA A 44 -19.15 4.83 -16.76
N ALA A 45 -18.24 3.86 -16.83
CA ALA A 45 -18.32 2.76 -17.78
C ALA A 45 -19.47 1.76 -17.47
N ALA A 46 -19.81 1.59 -16.19
CA ALA A 46 -20.84 0.65 -15.73
C ALA A 46 -22.29 1.09 -16.04
N GLU A 47 -22.50 2.38 -16.35
CA GLU A 47 -23.81 2.98 -16.67
C GLU A 47 -24.52 2.24 -17.82
N HIS A 48 -23.77 1.65 -18.76
CA HIS A 48 -24.33 1.05 -19.97
C HIS A 48 -24.53 -0.48 -19.89
N ALA A 49 -24.08 -1.16 -18.83
CA ALA A 49 -24.02 -2.63 -18.82
C ALA A 49 -24.44 -3.33 -17.53
N THR A 50 -24.39 -2.68 -16.36
CA THR A 50 -24.47 -3.42 -15.07
C THR A 50 -25.18 -2.71 -13.94
N LEU A 51 -25.44 -1.40 -14.04
CA LEU A 51 -26.13 -0.69 -12.98
C LEU A 51 -27.63 -0.58 -13.29
N PRO A 52 -28.51 -1.22 -12.50
CA PRO A 52 -29.95 -1.29 -12.73
C PRO A 52 -30.61 0.08 -12.78
N GLU A 53 -31.56 0.27 -13.69
CA GLU A 53 -32.21 1.58 -13.95
C GLU A 53 -33.17 2.02 -12.83
N ASN A 54 -33.61 1.09 -11.97
CA ASN A 54 -34.55 1.37 -10.88
C ASN A 54 -33.80 1.35 -9.54
N GLY A 55 -33.85 2.46 -8.79
CA GLY A 55 -33.12 2.69 -7.53
C GLY A 55 -33.45 1.78 -6.33
N ASP A 56 -34.14 0.66 -6.57
CA ASP A 56 -34.49 -0.35 -5.56
C ASP A 56 -33.44 -1.47 -5.42
N GLU A 57 -32.47 -1.55 -6.34
CA GLU A 57 -31.45 -2.60 -6.29
C GLU A 57 -30.22 -2.18 -5.46
N VAL A 58 -29.80 -3.09 -4.59
CA VAL A 58 -28.65 -2.94 -3.70
C VAL A 58 -27.43 -3.55 -4.36
N VAL A 59 -26.40 -2.74 -4.64
CA VAL A 59 -25.17 -3.18 -5.30
C VAL A 59 -24.13 -3.56 -4.23
N PRO A 60 -23.75 -4.84 -4.09
CA PRO A 60 -22.73 -5.26 -3.14
C PRO A 60 -21.33 -4.92 -3.66
N LEU A 61 -20.50 -4.35 -2.79
CA LEU A 61 -19.08 -4.10 -3.01
C LEU A 61 -18.22 -4.89 -2.02
N SER A 62 -16.97 -5.15 -2.39
CA SER A 62 -16.04 -5.96 -1.59
C SER A 62 -15.43 -5.18 -0.41
N GLU A 63 -15.50 -3.87 -0.47
CA GLU A 63 -14.89 -2.94 0.48
C GLU A 63 -15.73 -2.84 1.77
N THR A 64 -15.05 -2.63 2.89
CA THR A 64 -15.69 -2.42 4.19
C THR A 64 -16.36 -1.05 4.25
N ALA A 65 -17.24 -0.86 5.25
CA ALA A 65 -17.94 0.40 5.44
C ALA A 65 -16.97 1.59 5.60
N ASP A 66 -15.91 1.44 6.39
CA ASP A 66 -14.94 2.51 6.64
C ASP A 66 -14.19 2.95 5.37
N VAL A 67 -13.85 1.98 4.50
CA VAL A 67 -13.21 2.25 3.21
C VAL A 67 -14.18 2.98 2.27
N LEU A 68 -15.41 2.48 2.15
CA LEU A 68 -16.42 3.10 1.30
C LEU A 68 -16.82 4.50 1.78
N ASP A 69 -16.89 4.72 3.10
CA ASP A 69 -17.21 6.02 3.66
C ASP A 69 -16.16 7.08 3.29
N LEU A 70 -14.87 6.72 3.32
CA LEU A 70 -13.80 7.59 2.83
C LEU A 70 -13.83 7.75 1.31
N LEU A 71 -14.01 6.66 0.56
CA LEU A 71 -14.04 6.68 -0.91
C LEU A 71 -15.14 7.61 -1.42
N PHE A 72 -16.36 7.47 -0.89
CA PHE A 72 -17.47 8.35 -1.25
C PHE A 72 -17.27 9.77 -0.74
N GLN A 73 -16.50 9.99 0.33
CA GLN A 73 -16.15 11.35 0.76
C GLN A 73 -15.40 12.12 -0.34
N TYR A 74 -14.49 11.44 -1.04
CA TYR A 74 -13.74 11.98 -2.18
C TYR A 74 -14.59 12.26 -3.44
N MET A 75 -15.80 11.69 -3.52
CA MET A 75 -16.71 11.80 -4.67
C MET A 75 -17.86 12.80 -4.45
N TYR A 76 -17.88 13.47 -3.29
CA TYR A 76 -18.95 14.39 -2.92
C TYR A 76 -18.40 15.77 -2.60
N ARG A 77 -19.24 16.79 -2.74
CA ARG A 77 -18.92 18.18 -2.40
C ARG A 77 -18.89 18.38 -0.88
N GLN A 78 -17.80 17.94 -0.26
CA GLN A 78 -17.53 18.07 1.16
C GLN A 78 -16.03 18.20 1.43
N PRO A 79 -15.60 18.60 2.64
CA PRO A 79 -14.19 18.61 3.02
C PRO A 79 -13.57 17.21 2.88
N GLN A 80 -12.37 17.17 2.31
CA GLN A 80 -11.62 15.92 2.13
C GLN A 80 -11.15 15.35 3.49
N PRO A 81 -11.10 14.02 3.65
CA PRO A 81 -10.64 13.41 4.88
C PRO A 81 -9.15 13.69 5.11
N ASN A 82 -8.77 13.83 6.37
CA ASN A 82 -7.36 13.85 6.75
C ASN A 82 -6.88 12.42 7.00
N LEU A 83 -6.25 11.81 5.99
CA LEU A 83 -5.75 10.41 6.06
C LEU A 83 -4.63 10.19 7.10
N ARG A 84 -4.08 11.25 7.71
CA ARG A 84 -3.13 11.10 8.84
C ARG A 84 -3.81 10.67 10.14
N ASN A 85 -5.12 10.92 10.26
CA ASN A 85 -5.91 10.53 11.42
C ASN A 85 -6.62 9.18 11.24
N VAL A 86 -6.37 8.52 10.11
CA VAL A 86 -6.98 7.23 9.76
C VAL A 86 -5.94 6.14 9.96
N ASP A 87 -6.37 4.99 10.47
CA ASP A 87 -5.52 3.82 10.65
C ASP A 87 -4.98 3.31 9.30
N PHE A 88 -3.81 2.68 9.33
CA PHE A 88 -3.16 2.25 8.10
C PHE A 88 -3.96 1.20 7.33
N SER A 89 -4.64 0.27 8.01
CA SER A 89 -5.47 -0.76 7.34
C SER A 89 -6.58 -0.14 6.50
N THR A 90 -7.30 0.84 7.04
CA THR A 90 -8.36 1.55 6.32
C THR A 90 -7.79 2.39 5.17
N VAL A 91 -6.64 3.05 5.37
CA VAL A 91 -5.95 3.76 4.28
C VAL A 91 -5.51 2.81 3.17
N ALA A 92 -4.94 1.64 3.51
CA ALA A 92 -4.52 0.66 2.52
C ALA A 92 -5.73 0.14 1.74
N GLY A 93 -6.85 -0.12 2.42
CA GLY A 93 -8.12 -0.47 1.77
C GLY A 93 -8.64 0.64 0.86
N LEU A 94 -8.57 1.90 1.29
CA LEU A 94 -8.91 3.07 0.47
C LEU A 94 -8.00 3.20 -0.75
N ALA A 95 -6.70 2.96 -0.61
CA ALA A 95 -5.74 3.03 -1.71
C ALA A 95 -6.06 1.97 -2.78
N GLU A 96 -6.35 0.73 -2.37
CA GLU A 96 -6.79 -0.33 -3.28
C GLU A 96 -8.12 0.02 -3.96
N ALA A 97 -9.09 0.56 -3.21
CA ALA A 97 -10.38 0.97 -3.76
C ALA A 97 -10.25 2.15 -4.74
N ALA A 98 -9.41 3.13 -4.42
CA ALA A 98 -9.17 4.30 -5.27
C ALA A 98 -8.53 3.90 -6.61
N GLU A 99 -7.60 2.93 -6.61
CA GLU A 99 -7.04 2.34 -7.83
C GLU A 99 -8.08 1.54 -8.60
N LYS A 100 -8.83 0.67 -7.90
CA LYS A 100 -9.87 -0.19 -8.48
C LYS A 100 -10.96 0.61 -9.18
N TYR A 101 -11.43 1.69 -8.56
CA TYR A 101 -12.49 2.54 -9.09
C TYR A 101 -11.96 3.77 -9.84
N VAL A 102 -10.64 3.95 -9.94
CA VAL A 102 -10.00 5.09 -10.62
C VAL A 102 -10.53 6.43 -10.09
N VAL A 103 -10.45 6.62 -8.78
CA VAL A 103 -10.96 7.82 -8.09
C VAL A 103 -9.87 8.87 -8.02
N TYR A 104 -9.73 9.67 -9.08
CA TYR A 104 -8.61 10.61 -9.25
C TYR A 104 -8.38 11.54 -8.06
N SER A 105 -9.44 12.00 -7.40
CA SER A 105 -9.33 12.88 -6.23
C SER A 105 -8.69 12.22 -5.02
N ALA A 106 -8.69 10.88 -4.93
CA ALA A 106 -8.13 10.10 -3.83
C ALA A 106 -6.72 9.55 -4.14
N LEU A 107 -6.41 9.25 -5.41
CA LEU A 107 -5.19 8.53 -5.82
C LEU A 107 -3.91 9.16 -5.26
N GLU A 108 -3.68 10.45 -5.47
CA GLU A 108 -2.43 11.10 -5.03
C GLU A 108 -2.34 11.18 -3.49
N TRP A 109 -3.46 11.41 -2.81
CA TRP A 109 -3.48 11.42 -1.35
C TRP A 109 -3.20 10.05 -0.74
N CYS A 110 -3.73 8.99 -1.36
CA CYS A 110 -3.43 7.61 -0.97
C CYS A 110 -1.96 7.31 -1.21
N ARG A 111 -1.41 7.64 -2.38
CA ARG A 111 0.01 7.46 -2.71
C ARG A 111 0.93 8.17 -1.73
N MET A 112 0.66 9.43 -1.39
CA MET A 112 1.42 10.17 -0.38
C MET A 112 1.36 9.49 0.99
N ARG A 113 0.19 9.01 1.40
CA ARG A 113 0.03 8.35 2.71
C ARG A 113 0.72 6.97 2.75
N MET A 114 0.76 6.26 1.62
CA MET A 114 1.51 5.01 1.48
C MET A 114 3.02 5.26 1.54
N GLN A 115 3.50 6.33 0.91
CA GLN A 115 4.89 6.79 1.02
C GLN A 115 5.28 7.12 2.47
N ASP A 116 4.42 7.84 3.20
CA ASP A 116 4.63 8.14 4.63
C ASP A 116 4.65 6.86 5.49
N ALA A 117 3.99 5.78 5.06
CA ALA A 117 3.87 4.53 5.81
C ALA A 117 5.03 3.53 5.57
N ILE A 118 5.96 3.80 4.64
CA ILE A 118 7.01 2.85 4.26
C ILE A 118 7.85 2.40 5.46
N ALA A 119 8.15 3.30 6.40
CA ALA A 119 8.96 2.97 7.57
C ALA A 119 8.31 1.90 8.46
N ASP A 120 6.98 1.95 8.59
CA ASP A 120 6.22 1.10 9.50
C ASP A 120 5.62 -0.14 8.81
N HIS A 121 5.30 -0.04 7.51
CA HIS A 121 4.58 -1.05 6.74
C HIS A 121 5.21 -1.32 5.35
N PRO A 122 6.52 -1.61 5.25
CA PRO A 122 7.20 -1.69 3.96
C PRO A 122 6.72 -2.86 3.08
N LEU A 123 6.28 -3.98 3.66
CA LEU A 123 5.80 -5.13 2.87
C LEU A 123 4.41 -4.86 2.27
N GLU A 124 3.52 -4.25 3.05
CA GLU A 124 2.18 -3.87 2.62
C GLU A 124 2.26 -2.79 1.53
N VAL A 125 3.12 -1.77 1.72
CA VAL A 125 3.33 -0.73 0.71
C VAL A 125 4.00 -1.29 -0.55
N LEU A 126 4.95 -2.23 -0.41
CA LEU A 126 5.54 -2.93 -1.55
C LEU A 126 4.47 -3.68 -2.36
N SER A 127 3.60 -4.42 -1.69
CA SER A 127 2.50 -5.16 -2.33
C SER A 127 1.58 -4.24 -3.13
N TYR A 128 1.12 -3.14 -2.51
CA TYR A 128 0.32 -2.10 -3.18
C TYR A 128 1.05 -1.52 -4.39
N ALA A 129 2.27 -1.01 -4.18
CA ALA A 129 3.03 -0.31 -5.21
C ALA A 129 3.34 -1.21 -6.41
N ALA A 130 3.68 -2.48 -6.18
CA ALA A 130 3.97 -3.44 -7.23
C ALA A 130 2.71 -3.83 -8.04
N ARG A 131 1.52 -3.91 -7.42
CA ARG A 131 0.26 -4.20 -8.15
C ARG A 131 -0.19 -3.03 -9.03
N HIS A 132 0.06 -1.81 -8.56
CA HIS A 132 -0.44 -0.60 -9.22
C HIS A 132 0.59 0.12 -10.09
N GLY A 133 1.83 -0.39 -10.15
CA GLY A 133 2.87 0.14 -11.04
C GLY A 133 3.57 1.38 -10.50
N HIS A 134 3.49 1.64 -9.19
CA HIS A 134 4.20 2.74 -8.52
C HIS A 134 5.66 2.35 -8.28
N ALA A 135 6.46 2.35 -9.33
CA ALA A 135 7.83 1.81 -9.32
C ALA A 135 8.74 2.47 -8.26
N ASP A 136 8.64 3.78 -8.08
CA ASP A 136 9.40 4.52 -7.09
C ASP A 136 9.03 4.14 -5.65
N LEU A 137 7.73 3.98 -5.35
CA LEU A 137 7.28 3.48 -4.04
C LEU A 137 7.70 2.02 -3.85
N ALA A 138 7.58 1.18 -4.88
CA ALA A 138 7.96 -0.23 -4.83
C ALA A 138 9.46 -0.39 -4.52
N ASN A 139 10.32 0.39 -5.17
CA ASN A 139 11.76 0.37 -4.93
C ASN A 139 12.10 0.76 -3.48
N GLN A 140 11.55 1.88 -3.00
CA GLN A 140 11.79 2.34 -1.64
C GLN A 140 11.29 1.33 -0.60
N SER A 141 10.11 0.75 -0.83
CA SER A 141 9.50 -0.24 0.06
C SER A 141 10.25 -1.58 0.04
N ALA A 142 10.75 -2.00 -1.12
CA ALA A 142 11.60 -3.16 -1.25
C ALA A 142 12.88 -2.99 -0.43
N GLN A 143 13.57 -1.84 -0.56
CA GLN A 143 14.78 -1.54 0.21
C GLN A 143 14.53 -1.53 1.72
N GLN A 144 13.38 -1.03 2.19
CA GLN A 144 13.05 -1.00 3.62
C GLN A 144 12.55 -2.35 4.15
N SER A 145 12.04 -3.23 3.28
CA SER A 145 11.57 -4.56 3.67
C SER A 145 12.68 -5.60 3.81
N VAL A 146 13.92 -5.34 3.38
CA VAL A 146 15.04 -6.31 3.48
C VAL A 146 15.39 -6.71 4.92
N GLY A 147 15.02 -5.90 5.91
CA GLY A 147 15.17 -6.24 7.33
C GLY A 147 14.13 -7.25 7.85
N TYR A 148 13.10 -7.57 7.07
CA TYR A 148 12.01 -8.46 7.48
C TYR A 148 12.34 -9.92 7.20
N ARG A 149 11.79 -10.80 8.04
CA ARG A 149 11.91 -12.25 7.84
C ARG A 149 11.21 -12.66 6.55
N VAL A 150 11.84 -13.56 5.80
CA VAL A 150 11.28 -14.16 4.58
C VAL A 150 9.89 -14.78 4.82
N SER A 151 9.68 -15.42 5.98
CA SER A 151 8.36 -15.96 6.36
C SER A 151 7.28 -14.88 6.44
N LYS A 152 7.63 -13.71 6.97
CA LYS A 152 6.70 -12.57 7.10
C LYS A 152 6.38 -11.97 5.74
N ALA A 153 7.38 -11.87 4.86
CA ALA A 153 7.17 -11.45 3.48
C ALA A 153 6.27 -12.42 2.71
N LEU A 154 6.41 -13.73 2.92
CA LEU A 154 5.54 -14.75 2.30
C LEU A 154 4.09 -14.65 2.77
N GLU A 155 3.85 -14.28 4.03
CA GLU A 155 2.51 -14.07 4.58
C GLU A 155 1.80 -12.85 3.96
N ILE A 156 2.54 -11.78 3.67
CA ILE A 156 1.97 -10.49 3.27
C ILE A 156 1.95 -10.32 1.74
N LEU A 157 3.02 -10.72 1.05
CA LEU A 157 3.18 -10.46 -0.38
C LEU A 157 2.45 -11.52 -1.22
N PRO A 158 1.66 -11.10 -2.23
CA PRO A 158 1.17 -12.02 -3.25
C PRO A 158 2.32 -12.78 -3.91
N LEU A 159 2.10 -14.06 -4.25
CA LEU A 159 3.15 -14.95 -4.73
C LEU A 159 4.01 -14.38 -5.89
N PRO A 160 3.46 -13.72 -6.92
CA PRO A 160 4.27 -13.13 -7.99
C PRO A 160 5.18 -11.99 -7.52
N ILE A 161 4.77 -11.24 -6.49
CA ILE A 161 5.53 -10.15 -5.89
C ILE A 161 6.58 -10.73 -4.94
N PHE A 162 6.21 -11.74 -4.14
CA PHE A 162 7.13 -12.46 -3.28
C PHE A 162 8.31 -13.08 -4.06
N GLN A 163 8.04 -13.71 -5.21
CA GLN A 163 9.08 -14.29 -6.07
C GLN A 163 10.12 -13.25 -6.55
N ARG A 164 9.70 -12.02 -6.81
CA ARG A 164 10.61 -10.93 -7.19
C ARG A 164 11.32 -10.36 -5.98
N TRP A 165 10.59 -10.24 -4.87
CA TRP A 165 11.13 -9.76 -3.62
C TRP A 165 12.23 -10.69 -3.09
N ILE A 166 12.10 -12.01 -3.21
CA ILE A 166 13.13 -12.94 -2.73
C ILE A 166 14.41 -12.84 -3.56
N LEU A 167 14.31 -12.61 -4.88
CA LEU A 167 15.47 -12.38 -5.75
C LEU A 167 16.16 -11.05 -5.39
N PHE A 168 15.37 -10.00 -5.17
CA PHE A 168 15.88 -8.71 -4.71
C PHE A 168 16.54 -8.83 -3.32
N TYR A 169 15.91 -9.55 -2.40
CA TYR A 169 16.40 -9.82 -1.04
C TYR A 169 17.74 -10.56 -1.08
N GLU A 170 17.86 -11.61 -1.88
CA GLU A 170 19.10 -12.35 -2.05
C GLU A 170 20.21 -11.46 -2.63
N GLN A 171 19.91 -10.72 -3.71
CA GLN A 171 20.86 -9.80 -4.32
C GLN A 171 21.33 -8.72 -3.33
N TRP A 172 20.39 -8.16 -2.57
CA TRP A 172 20.69 -7.14 -1.56
C TRP A 172 21.69 -7.65 -0.52
N HIS A 173 21.46 -8.84 0.03
CA HIS A 173 22.37 -9.42 1.02
C HIS A 173 23.71 -9.85 0.44
N GLN A 174 23.76 -10.30 -0.82
CA GLN A 174 25.03 -10.58 -1.48
C GLN A 174 25.88 -9.31 -1.63
N GLU A 175 25.28 -8.20 -2.05
CA GLU A 175 25.98 -6.92 -2.17
C GLU A 175 26.36 -6.35 -0.79
N GLU A 176 25.47 -6.46 0.20
CA GLU A 176 25.76 -6.10 1.60
C GLU A 176 26.97 -6.88 2.15
N ALA A 177 27.04 -8.19 1.90
CA ALA A 177 28.15 -9.04 2.32
C ALA A 177 29.47 -8.72 1.59
N LYS A 178 29.43 -8.48 0.27
CA LYS A 178 30.61 -8.04 -0.50
C LYS A 178 31.13 -6.70 0.02
N PHE A 179 30.23 -5.76 0.25
CA PHE A 179 30.56 -4.44 0.76
C PHE A 179 31.20 -4.52 2.16
N LEU A 180 30.64 -5.35 3.04
CA LEU A 180 31.21 -5.65 4.35
C LEU A 180 32.62 -6.21 4.27
N GLY A 181 32.86 -7.21 3.40
CA GLY A 181 34.17 -7.80 3.20
C GLY A 181 35.21 -6.78 2.74
N ASN A 182 34.84 -5.90 1.81
CA ASN A 182 35.69 -4.82 1.30
C ASN A 182 35.96 -3.74 2.36
N THR A 183 34.97 -3.42 3.20
CA THR A 183 35.11 -2.43 4.28
C THR A 183 35.98 -2.98 5.40
N LEU A 184 35.77 -4.23 5.82
CA LEU A 184 36.58 -4.92 6.82
C LEU A 184 38.06 -4.99 6.42
N THR A 185 38.34 -5.30 5.14
CA THR A 185 39.72 -5.32 4.62
C THR A 185 40.35 -3.93 4.52
N LYS A 186 39.54 -2.87 4.36
CA LYS A 186 40.02 -1.48 4.27
C LYS A 186 40.24 -0.82 5.64
N TYR A 187 39.49 -1.23 6.66
CA TYR A 187 39.46 -0.60 7.99
C TYR A 187 39.83 -1.56 9.13
N GLU A 188 40.85 -2.41 8.91
CA GLU A 188 41.42 -3.41 9.85
C GLU A 188 41.65 -2.95 11.31
N LYS A 189 41.50 -1.66 11.64
CA LYS A 189 41.68 -1.09 12.99
C LYS A 189 40.39 -0.75 13.76
N ASP A 190 39.20 -0.74 13.15
CA ASP A 190 37.94 -0.30 13.81
C ASP A 190 36.88 -1.41 13.89
N ILE A 191 37.30 -2.55 14.45
CA ILE A 191 36.63 -3.86 14.56
C ILE A 191 35.32 -3.94 15.40
N PRO A 192 34.98 -3.06 16.37
CA PRO A 192 33.91 -3.39 17.33
C PRO A 192 32.49 -3.56 16.74
N LEU A 193 32.10 -2.70 15.80
CA LEU A 193 30.73 -2.68 15.25
C LEU A 193 30.49 -3.81 14.24
N LEU A 194 31.49 -4.09 13.41
CA LEU A 194 31.47 -5.17 12.42
C LEU A 194 31.52 -6.54 13.10
N GLY A 195 32.27 -6.66 14.20
CA GLY A 195 32.28 -7.85 15.05
C GLY A 195 30.88 -8.17 15.61
N LYS A 196 30.13 -7.16 16.04
CA LYS A 196 28.76 -7.34 16.57
C LYS A 196 27.78 -7.82 15.49
N CYS A 197 27.83 -7.26 14.28
CA CYS A 197 26.98 -7.70 13.16
C CYS A 197 27.22 -9.18 12.79
N ILE A 198 28.50 -9.58 12.74
CA ILE A 198 28.90 -10.96 12.43
C ILE A 198 28.48 -11.93 13.54
N VAL A 199 28.65 -11.54 14.80
CA VAL A 199 28.29 -12.38 15.96
C VAL A 199 26.79 -12.57 16.07
N ASP A 200 26.01 -11.52 15.81
CA ASP A 200 24.56 -11.55 15.98
C ASP A 200 23.83 -12.13 14.75
N LEU A 201 24.55 -12.42 13.64
CA LEU A 201 24.01 -12.88 12.36
C LEU A 201 22.86 -12.00 11.83
N ASN A 202 22.84 -10.73 12.21
CA ASN A 202 21.83 -9.77 11.79
C ASN A 202 22.34 -8.95 10.59
N PRO A 203 21.47 -8.64 9.61
CA PRO A 203 21.83 -7.74 8.50
C PRO A 203 22.35 -6.39 8.99
N LEU A 204 23.24 -5.73 8.24
CA LEU A 204 23.71 -4.39 8.61
C LEU A 204 22.60 -3.36 8.61
N SER A 205 21.56 -3.57 7.79
CA SER A 205 20.35 -2.74 7.82
C SER A 205 19.76 -2.63 9.23
N THR A 206 19.93 -3.65 10.08
CA THR A 206 19.53 -3.66 11.50
C THR A 206 20.30 -2.63 12.33
N TYR A 207 21.53 -2.30 11.94
CA TYR A 207 22.43 -1.39 12.63
C TYR A 207 22.57 -0.03 11.93
N ARG A 208 21.63 0.31 11.01
CA ARG A 208 21.66 1.54 10.20
C ARG A 208 21.98 2.78 11.03
N ASP A 209 21.29 2.98 12.15
CA ASP A 209 21.49 4.14 13.02
C ASP A 209 22.87 4.19 13.69
N GLU A 210 23.43 3.02 14.06
CA GLU A 210 24.77 2.94 14.65
C GLU A 210 25.86 3.21 13.58
N ILE A 211 25.63 2.75 12.35
CA ILE A 211 26.51 3.01 11.19
C ILE A 211 26.45 4.48 10.77
N GLU A 212 25.28 5.11 10.80
CA GLU A 212 25.15 6.54 10.49
C GLU A 212 25.81 7.44 11.54
N LYS A 213 25.76 7.04 12.83
CA LYS A 213 26.41 7.75 13.94
C LYS A 213 27.93 7.61 13.95
N SER A 214 28.45 6.50 13.43
CA SER A 214 29.90 6.22 13.37
C SER A 214 30.62 6.93 12.21
N GLY A 215 29.91 7.72 11.40
CA GLY A 215 30.50 8.56 10.36
C GLY A 215 30.69 7.85 9.01
N TYR A 216 30.29 6.59 8.89
CA TYR A 216 30.39 5.81 7.65
C TYR A 216 29.19 6.01 6.70
N LYS A 217 28.63 7.22 6.63
CA LYS A 217 27.43 7.50 5.80
C LYS A 217 27.59 7.18 4.30
N SER A 218 28.82 7.12 3.79
CA SER A 218 29.07 6.69 2.41
C SER A 218 28.70 5.23 2.15
N ILE A 219 28.62 4.39 3.19
CA ILE A 219 28.29 2.95 3.09
C ILE A 219 26.92 2.73 2.43
N PHE A 220 25.88 3.43 2.86
CA PHE A 220 24.52 3.21 2.36
C PHE A 220 24.25 3.86 1.00
N ARG A 221 25.13 4.76 0.55
CA ARG A 221 24.95 5.55 -0.69
C ARG A 221 25.35 4.77 -1.95
N GLU A 222 26.15 3.72 -1.83
CA GLU A 222 26.53 2.85 -2.96
C GLU A 222 25.53 1.69 -3.14
N MET A 223 24.79 1.30 -2.10
CA MET A 223 23.78 0.24 -2.16
C MET A 223 22.44 0.70 -2.78
N THR A 224 22.20 2.00 -2.88
CA THR A 224 20.94 2.56 -3.41
C THR A 224 20.70 2.29 -4.90
N ASP A 225 21.71 1.81 -5.63
CA ASP A 225 21.61 1.50 -7.06
C ASP A 225 20.91 0.16 -7.37
N ILE A 226 20.70 -0.70 -6.35
CA ILE A 226 19.94 -1.94 -6.51
C ILE A 226 18.44 -1.59 -6.59
N GLN A 227 17.87 -1.79 -7.77
CA GLN A 227 16.46 -1.53 -8.05
C GLN A 227 15.64 -2.81 -7.92
N PHE A 228 14.47 -2.70 -7.32
CA PHE A 228 13.46 -3.75 -7.38
C PHE A 228 12.85 -3.74 -8.79
N MET A 229 12.67 -4.92 -9.39
CA MET A 229 12.03 -5.02 -10.71
C MET A 229 10.52 -5.27 -10.56
N PRO A 230 9.66 -4.24 -10.67
CA PRO A 230 8.22 -4.40 -10.52
C PRO A 230 7.62 -5.28 -11.63
N VAL A 231 6.44 -5.83 -11.37
CA VAL A 231 5.63 -6.48 -12.40
C VAL A 231 5.29 -5.41 -13.43
N ILE A 232 5.84 -5.56 -14.64
CA ILE A 232 5.35 -4.82 -15.80
C ILE A 232 3.88 -5.20 -15.91
N ARG A 233 2.95 -4.26 -15.67
CA ARG A 233 1.55 -4.44 -16.06
C ARG A 233 1.57 -4.74 -17.55
N GLU A 234 1.15 -5.94 -17.95
CA GLU A 234 0.66 -6.09 -19.31
C GLU A 234 -0.61 -5.21 -19.42
N PRO A 235 -0.73 -4.39 -20.46
CA PRO A 235 -1.92 -3.58 -20.65
C PRO A 235 -3.10 -4.50 -21.01
N GLY A 236 -4.05 -4.64 -20.08
CA GLY A 236 -5.39 -5.13 -20.37
C GLY A 236 -5.79 -6.40 -19.61
N LEU A 237 -6.54 -6.20 -18.52
CA LEU A 237 -7.73 -6.97 -18.15
C LEU A 237 -8.54 -6.18 -17.12
#